data_AF-A0A7C5D684-F1
#
_entry.id   AF-A0A7C5D684-F1
#
_cell.length_a   1.000
_cell.length_b   1.000
_cell.length_c   1.000
_cell.angle_alpha   90.00
_cell.angle_beta   90.00
_cell.angle_gamma   90.00
#
_symmetry.space_group_name_H-M   'P 1'
#
loop_
_entity.id
_entity.type
_entity.pdbx_description
1 polymer ?
#
loop_
_entity_poly.entity_id
_entity_poly.type
_entity_poly.pdbx_seq_one_letter_code
_entity_poly.pdbx_strand_id
1 'polypeptide(L)'
;MNIFDDDDYMSTTPKDNFMSIIKTANQNIVSMEIEKVFGRLALAEKLLEENGLEEKYESTLTHFAVTDAAEYDNRVNSIFIETVGNIVTQCE
;
A
#
# COMPACT_ATOMS: atom_id res chain seq x y z
N MET A 1 12.54 30.61 -18.31
CA MET A 1 12.67 29.38 -17.50
C MET A 1 11.32 29.23 -16.80
N ASN A 2 10.47 28.34 -17.30
CA ASN A 2 9.15 28.10 -16.72
C ASN A 2 9.35 27.29 -15.46
N ILE A 3 8.91 27.84 -14.32
CA ILE A 3 9.14 27.30 -12.97
C ILE A 3 7.92 26.49 -12.50
N PHE A 4 6.94 26.24 -13.39
CA PHE A 4 5.74 25.49 -13.09
C PHE A 4 5.28 24.72 -14.35
N ASP A 5 5.86 23.55 -14.58
CA ASP A 5 5.15 22.48 -15.30
C ASP A 5 4.24 21.80 -14.26
N ASP A 6 3.15 22.48 -13.91
CA ASP A 6 2.13 22.01 -12.95
C ASP A 6 1.29 20.84 -13.49
N ASP A 7 1.48 20.44 -14.75
CA ASP A 7 0.72 19.36 -15.40
C ASP A 7 1.29 17.95 -15.12
N ASP A 8 2.55 17.81 -14.68
CA ASP A 8 3.16 16.49 -14.43
C ASP A 8 3.11 16.06 -12.95
N TYR A 9 2.89 17.02 -12.03
CA TYR A 9 2.69 16.72 -10.61
C TYR A 9 1.31 16.08 -10.34
N MET A 10 0.33 16.28 -11.23
CA MET A 10 -1.05 15.80 -11.10
C MET A 10 -1.26 14.35 -11.55
N SER A 11 -0.25 13.66 -12.10
CA SER A 11 -0.43 12.36 -12.77
C SER A 11 0.09 11.13 -12.01
N THR A 12 0.82 11.30 -10.91
CA THR A 12 1.42 10.15 -10.19
C THR A 12 0.47 9.61 -9.12
N THR A 13 0.10 8.33 -9.25
CA THR A 13 -0.68 7.67 -8.20
C THR A 13 0.24 7.32 -7.02
N PRO A 14 -0.30 7.12 -5.80
CA PRO A 14 0.47 6.62 -4.66
C PRO A 14 1.27 5.34 -4.97
N LYS A 15 0.70 4.47 -5.80
CA LYS A 15 1.36 3.28 -6.32
C LYS A 15 2.57 3.63 -7.18
N ASP A 16 2.44 4.58 -8.11
CA ASP A 16 3.54 5.00 -8.98
C ASP A 16 4.68 5.61 -8.16
N ASN A 17 4.35 6.43 -7.16
CA ASN A 17 5.32 7.00 -6.23
C ASN A 17 6.06 5.91 -5.45
N PHE A 18 5.33 4.95 -4.88
CA PHE A 18 5.92 3.78 -4.21
C PHE A 18 6.86 3.01 -5.13
N MET A 19 6.43 2.70 -6.36
CA MET A 19 7.23 1.95 -7.34
C MET A 19 8.50 2.71 -7.77
N SER A 20 8.47 4.04 -7.73
CA SER A 20 9.65 4.88 -7.96
C SER A 20 10.62 4.80 -6.78
N ILE A 21 10.11 4.96 -5.55
CA ILE A 21 10.91 5.02 -4.32
C ILE A 21 11.59 3.68 -4.01
N ILE A 22 10.91 2.54 -4.16
CA ILE A 22 11.52 1.23 -3.86
C ILE A 22 12.73 0.92 -4.74
N LYS A 23 12.83 1.51 -5.93
CA LYS A 23 13.95 1.29 -6.86
C LYS A 23 15.18 2.11 -6.49
N THR A 24 15.01 3.22 -5.78
CA THR A 24 16.07 4.21 -5.54
C THR A 24 16.48 4.29 -4.07
N ALA A 25 15.59 3.97 -3.13
CA ALA A 25 15.86 3.97 -1.70
C ALA A 25 16.80 2.83 -1.27
N ASN A 26 17.27 2.90 -0.02
CA ASN A 26 18.10 1.87 0.58
C ASN A 26 17.36 0.52 0.62
N GLN A 27 17.90 -0.49 -0.07
CA GLN A 27 17.23 -1.77 -0.26
C GLN A 27 17.03 -2.56 1.05
N ASN A 28 17.84 -2.34 2.08
CA ASN A 28 17.62 -2.96 3.40
C ASN A 28 16.38 -2.37 4.08
N ILE A 29 16.20 -1.06 3.98
CA ILE A 29 15.03 -0.36 4.53
C ILE A 29 13.77 -0.76 3.76
N VAL A 30 13.85 -0.76 2.43
CA VAL A 30 12.76 -1.22 1.56
C VAL A 30 12.34 -2.64 1.92
N SER A 31 13.29 -3.57 2.06
CA SER A 31 13.00 -4.96 2.41
C SER A 31 12.30 -5.07 3.77
N MET A 32 12.80 -4.35 4.78
CA MET A 32 12.19 -4.33 6.11
C MET A 32 10.76 -3.76 6.11
N GLU A 33 10.50 -2.67 5.38
CA GLU A 33 9.15 -2.09 5.30
C GLU A 33 8.18 -2.99 4.54
N ILE A 34 8.63 -3.64 3.47
CA ILE A 34 7.83 -4.64 2.75
C ILE A 34 7.52 -5.84 3.65
N GLU A 35 8.49 -6.31 4.44
CA GLU A 35 8.28 -7.39 5.41
C GLU A 35 7.24 -7.02 6.46
N LYS A 36 7.21 -5.77 6.94
CA LYS A 36 6.16 -5.28 7.85
C LYS A 36 4.77 -5.32 7.21
N VAL A 37 4.65 -4.94 5.94
CA VAL A 37 3.37 -4.99 5.20
C VAL A 37 2.88 -6.44 5.09
N PHE A 38 3.74 -7.37 4.68
CA PHE A 38 3.38 -8.79 4.62
C PHE A 38 3.07 -9.38 6.00
N GLY A 39 3.82 -8.99 7.04
CA GLY A 39 3.54 -9.40 8.41
C GLY A 39 2.16 -8.97 8.88
N ARG A 40 1.72 -7.74 8.55
CA ARG A 40 0.36 -7.27 8.84
C ARG A 40 -0.71 -8.10 8.13
N LEU A 41 -0.49 -8.48 6.86
CA LEU A 41 -1.40 -9.35 6.11
C LEU A 41 -1.51 -10.74 6.77
N ALA A 42 -0.38 -11.38 7.07
CA ALA A 42 -0.36 -12.70 7.69
C ALA A 42 -1.05 -12.71 9.07
N LEU A 43 -0.90 -11.65 9.86
CA LEU A 43 -1.60 -11.50 11.13
C LEU A 43 -3.11 -11.32 10.94
N ALA A 44 -3.54 -10.56 9.93
CA ALA A 44 -4.96 -10.38 9.61
C ALA A 44 -5.60 -11.70 9.17
N GLU A 45 -4.93 -12.46 8.30
CA GLU A 45 -5.36 -13.81 7.90
C GLU A 45 -5.46 -14.73 9.11
N LYS A 46 -4.44 -14.74 9.98
CA LYS A 46 -4.45 -15.56 11.19
C LYS A 46 -5.64 -15.25 12.11
N LEU A 47 -5.97 -13.97 12.28
CA LEU A 47 -7.13 -13.56 13.06
C LEU A 47 -8.45 -14.06 12.46
N LEU A 48 -8.57 -14.10 11.12
CA LEU A 48 -9.76 -14.65 10.47
C LEU A 48 -9.88 -16.17 10.71
N GLU A 49 -8.77 -16.90 10.56
CA GLU A 49 -8.71 -18.34 10.83
C GLU A 49 -9.13 -18.65 12.29
N GLU A 50 -8.52 -17.96 13.26
CA GLU A 50 -8.77 -18.21 14.69
C GLU A 50 -10.22 -17.95 15.11
N ASN A 51 -10.93 -17.11 14.37
CA ASN A 51 -12.34 -16.81 14.61
C ASN A 51 -13.29 -17.67 13.73
N GLY A 52 -12.77 -18.60 12.91
CA GLY A 52 -13.56 -19.41 11.99
C GLY A 52 -14.29 -18.58 10.92
N LEU A 53 -13.70 -17.44 10.54
CA LEU A 53 -14.30 -16.43 9.66
C LEU A 53 -13.75 -16.48 8.23
N GLU A 54 -12.72 -17.27 7.97
CA GLU A 54 -12.01 -17.37 6.70
C GLU A 54 -12.94 -17.50 5.48
N GLU A 55 -13.76 -18.56 5.41
CA GLU A 55 -14.63 -18.81 4.25
C GLU A 55 -15.71 -17.74 4.06
N LYS A 56 -16.28 -17.25 5.17
CA LYS A 56 -17.34 -16.24 5.15
C LYS A 56 -16.82 -14.91 4.61
N TYR A 57 -15.63 -14.51 5.02
CA TYR A 57 -15.07 -13.22 4.65
C TYR A 57 -14.35 -13.27 3.31
N GLU A 58 -13.85 -14.41 2.84
CA GLU A 58 -13.24 -14.53 1.51
C GLU A 58 -14.18 -14.05 0.39
N SER A 59 -15.43 -14.53 0.41
CA SER A 59 -16.47 -14.11 -0.53
C SER A 59 -16.82 -12.62 -0.38
N THR A 60 -16.85 -12.13 0.86
CA THR A 60 -17.15 -10.73 1.19
C THR A 60 -16.03 -9.79 0.70
N LEU A 61 -14.77 -10.19 0.87
CA LEU A 61 -13.59 -9.43 0.44
C LEU A 61 -13.54 -9.30 -1.08
N THR A 62 -13.82 -10.40 -1.79
CA THR A 62 -13.91 -10.39 -3.25
C THR A 62 -15.04 -9.48 -3.73
N HIS A 63 -16.19 -9.50 -3.05
CA HIS A 63 -17.31 -8.64 -3.38
C HIS A 63 -17.01 -7.16 -3.14
N PHE A 64 -16.41 -6.83 -1.99
CA PHE A 64 -16.05 -5.46 -1.61
C PHE A 64 -15.14 -4.78 -2.63
N ALA A 65 -14.13 -5.50 -3.14
CA ALA A 65 -13.23 -4.97 -4.16
C ALA A 65 -13.96 -4.57 -5.47
N VAL A 66 -15.12 -5.15 -5.73
CA VAL A 66 -15.92 -4.88 -6.93
C VAL A 66 -17.04 -3.86 -6.66
N THR A 67 -17.75 -3.97 -5.54
CA THR A 67 -18.88 -3.10 -5.22
C THR A 67 -18.48 -1.73 -4.74
N ASP A 68 -17.37 -1.66 -4.00
CA ASP A 68 -16.88 -0.47 -3.35
C ASP A 68 -15.46 -0.15 -3.83
N ALA A 69 -15.23 -0.30 -5.13
CA ALA A 69 -13.92 -0.16 -5.78
C ALA A 69 -13.20 1.15 -5.40
N ALA A 70 -13.92 2.27 -5.28
CA ALA A 70 -13.34 3.55 -4.87
C ALA A 70 -12.86 3.53 -3.41
N GLU A 71 -13.59 2.88 -2.50
CA GLU A 71 -13.15 2.73 -1.11
C GLU A 71 -11.95 1.78 -1.02
N TYR A 72 -12.00 0.67 -1.76
CA TYR A 72 -10.89 -0.27 -1.89
C TYR A 72 -9.62 0.44 -2.39
N ASP A 73 -9.71 1.20 -3.49
CA ASP A 73 -8.59 1.95 -4.06
C ASP A 73 -8.03 2.97 -3.07
N ASN A 74 -8.90 3.69 -2.34
CA ASN A 74 -8.47 4.63 -1.32
C ASN A 74 -7.70 3.94 -0.19
N ARG A 75 -8.16 2.77 0.28
CA ARG A 75 -7.48 1.97 1.30
C ARG A 75 -6.12 1.48 0.81
N VAL A 76 -6.04 0.97 -0.42
CA VAL A 76 -4.78 0.55 -1.05
C VAL A 76 -3.81 1.73 -1.19
N ASN A 77 -4.32 2.89 -1.63
CA ASN A 77 -3.54 4.11 -1.74
C ASN A 77 -2.98 4.59 -0.38
N SER A 78 -3.76 4.50 0.70
CA SER A 78 -3.28 4.81 2.04
C SER A 78 -2.11 3.91 2.47
N ILE A 79 -2.14 2.62 2.15
CA ILE A 79 -1.05 1.69 2.45
C ILE A 79 0.22 2.06 1.68
N PHE A 80 0.10 2.44 0.40
CA PHE A 80 1.24 2.92 -0.38
C PHE A 80 1.85 4.20 0.21
N ILE A 81 1.02 5.18 0.57
CA ILE A 81 1.47 6.44 1.18
C ILE A 81 2.19 6.16 2.51
N GLU A 82 1.61 5.34 3.38
CA GLU A 82 2.20 4.97 4.67
C GLU A 82 3.57 4.31 4.47
N THR A 83 3.65 3.35 3.55
CA THR A 83 4.89 2.59 3.29
C THR A 83 5.98 3.49 2.72
N VAL A 84 5.63 4.38 1.78
CA VAL A 84 6.55 5.42 1.28
C VAL A 84 7.04 6.31 2.40
N GLY A 85 6.14 6.83 3.24
CA GLY A 85 6.49 7.69 4.36
C GLY A 85 7.49 7.02 5.31
N ASN A 86 7.27 5.74 5.63
CA ASN A 86 8.17 4.97 6.47
C ASN A 86 9.54 4.75 5.83
N ILE A 87 9.60 4.45 4.53
CA ILE A 87 10.88 4.25 3.80
C ILE A 87 11.68 5.55 3.81
N VAL A 88 11.05 6.67 3.42
CA VAL A 88 11.73 7.97 3.30
C VAL A 88 12.25 8.44 4.67
N THR A 89 11.41 8.39 5.71
CA THR A 89 11.77 8.84 7.06
C THR A 89 12.94 8.06 7.66
N GLN A 90 13.13 6.79 7.27
CA GLN A 90 14.25 5.96 7.75
C GLN A 90 15.52 6.11 6.89
N CYS A 91 15.42 6.73 5.72
CA CYS A 91 16.57 7.03 4.86
C CYS A 91 17.20 8.41 5.15
N GLU A 92 16.52 9.28 5.89
CA GLU A 92 17.04 10.55 6.43
C GLU A 92 17.99 10.33 7.61
#